data_AF-A0A015W7D5-F1
#
_entry.id   AF-A0A015W7D5-F1
#
_cell.length_a   1.000
_cell.length_b   1.000
_cell.length_c   1.000
_cell.angle_alpha   90.00
_cell.angle_beta   90.00
_cell.angle_gamma   90.00
#
_symmetry.space_group_name_H-M   'P 1'
#
loop_
_entity.id
_entity.type
_entity.pdbx_description
1 polymer ?
#
loop_
_entity_poly.entity_id
_entity_poly.type
_entity_poly.pdbx_seq_one_letter_code
_entity_poly.pdbx_strand_id
1 'polypeptide(L)'
;MKQIIWSSDALLDETAREYYQNFKREELDDDAYKVSDEEWSDEVYNELGDERQNLNKDVNGVIIAFGDLGLWNGRKQGYQILGDNIAGILQSTQYDAEWYGDGYDIRGRMSHHDGTNYVLYRVAENRD
;
A
#
# COMPACT_ATOMS: atom_id res chain seq x y z
N MET A 1 -4.16 13.09 11.36
CA MET A 1 -5.36 12.44 10.78
C MET A 1 -4.83 11.43 9.79
N LYS A 2 -5.26 10.17 9.86
CA LYS A 2 -4.80 9.13 8.94
C LYS A 2 -5.31 9.44 7.52
N GLN A 3 -4.40 9.53 6.56
CA GLN A 3 -4.70 9.67 5.13
C GLN A 3 -4.16 8.45 4.41
N ILE A 4 -5.06 7.60 3.90
CA ILE A 4 -4.67 6.38 3.18
C ILE A 4 -4.05 6.77 1.85
N ILE A 5 -2.88 6.19 1.56
CA ILE A 5 -2.29 6.20 0.23
C ILE A 5 -2.85 4.98 -0.52
N TRP A 6 -2.70 3.80 0.07
CA TRP A 6 -3.30 2.57 -0.43
C TRP A 6 -3.46 1.56 0.71
N SER A 7 -4.48 0.70 0.65
CA SER A 7 -4.70 -0.40 1.60
C SER A 7 -5.28 -1.62 0.91
N SER A 8 -4.75 -2.80 1.23
CA SER A 8 -5.35 -4.08 0.84
C SER A 8 -6.74 -4.30 1.45
N ASP A 9 -7.13 -3.54 2.48
CA ASP A 9 -8.48 -3.60 3.05
C ASP A 9 -9.56 -3.25 2.01
N ALA A 10 -9.22 -2.56 0.92
CA ALA A 10 -10.13 -2.31 -0.21
C ALA A 10 -10.65 -3.63 -0.84
N LEU A 11 -9.91 -4.74 -0.71
CA LEU A 11 -10.38 -6.07 -1.13
C LEU A 11 -11.66 -6.50 -0.39
N LEU A 12 -11.87 -5.98 0.83
CA LEU A 12 -13.02 -6.28 1.68
C LEU A 12 -14.11 -5.20 1.59
N ASP A 13 -13.90 -4.13 0.81
CA ASP A 13 -14.89 -3.08 0.63
C ASP A 13 -15.95 -3.51 -0.39
N GLU A 14 -17.02 -4.13 0.12
CA GLU A 14 -18.16 -4.56 -0.69
C GLU A 14 -18.88 -3.40 -1.38
N THR A 15 -18.82 -2.18 -0.81
CA THR A 15 -19.46 -1.00 -1.41
C THR A 15 -18.67 -0.53 -2.63
N ALA A 16 -17.35 -0.45 -2.52
CA ALA A 16 -16.47 -0.15 -3.66
C ALA A 16 -16.59 -1.22 -4.76
N ARG A 17 -16.63 -2.49 -4.37
CA ARG A 17 -16.82 -3.61 -5.30
C ARG A 17 -18.18 -3.56 -6.01
N GLU A 18 -19.25 -3.23 -5.29
CA GLU A 18 -20.58 -3.06 -5.89
C GLU A 18 -20.62 -1.88 -6.86
N TYR A 19 -19.99 -0.75 -6.52
CA TYR A 19 -19.86 0.40 -7.40
C TYR A 19 -19.12 0.02 -8.70
N TYR A 20 -17.96 -0.64 -8.60
CA TYR A 20 -17.21 -1.13 -9.75
C TYR A 20 -18.06 -2.06 -10.62
N GLN A 21 -18.76 -3.02 -10.02
CA GLN A 21 -19.63 -3.94 -10.76
C GLN A 21 -20.72 -3.20 -11.52
N ASN A 22 -21.37 -2.21 -10.89
CA ASN A 22 -22.42 -1.42 -11.55
C ASN A 22 -21.84 -0.60 -12.71
N PHE A 23 -20.66 0.00 -12.52
CA PHE A 23 -19.93 0.66 -13.61
C PHE A 23 -19.65 -0.30 -14.79
N LYS A 24 -19.21 -1.53 -14.52
CA LYS A 24 -18.98 -2.55 -15.57
C LYS A 24 -20.27 -2.99 -16.28
N ARG A 25 -21.38 -3.13 -15.56
CA ARG A 25 -22.69 -3.41 -16.18
C ARG A 25 -23.10 -2.33 -17.17
N GLU A 26 -22.93 -1.07 -16.78
CA GLU A 26 -23.21 0.08 -17.64
C GLU A 26 -22.25 0.15 -18.84
N GLU A 27 -20.95 -0.08 -18.63
CA GLU A 27 -19.93 -0.06 -19.68
C GLU A 27 -20.14 -1.17 -20.72
N LEU A 28 -20.52 -2.37 -20.26
CA LEU A 28 -20.67 -3.57 -21.10
C LEU A 28 -22.10 -3.76 -21.64
N ASP A 29 -23.08 -2.99 -21.16
CA ASP A 29 -24.52 -3.19 -21.41
C ASP A 29 -24.97 -4.62 -21.04
N ASP A 30 -24.52 -5.10 -19.87
CA ASP A 30 -24.79 -6.46 -19.36
C ASP A 30 -25.19 -6.44 -17.87
N ASP A 31 -26.48 -6.38 -17.58
CA ASP A 31 -27.03 -6.41 -16.22
C ASP A 31 -26.68 -7.70 -15.44
N ALA A 32 -26.37 -8.81 -16.14
CA ALA A 32 -26.05 -10.09 -15.52
C ALA A 32 -24.58 -10.19 -15.11
N TYR A 33 -23.72 -9.23 -15.53
CA TYR A 33 -22.32 -9.20 -15.18
C TYR A 33 -22.13 -9.20 -13.65
N LYS A 34 -21.13 -9.99 -13.22
CA LYS A 34 -20.71 -10.11 -11.82
C LYS A 34 -19.20 -10.12 -11.75
N VAL A 35 -18.66 -9.21 -10.95
CA VAL A 35 -17.22 -9.11 -10.74
C VAL A 35 -16.74 -10.31 -9.92
N SER A 36 -15.74 -11.02 -10.44
CA SER A 36 -15.12 -12.15 -9.75
C SER A 36 -14.17 -11.67 -8.64
N ASP A 37 -13.79 -12.56 -7.72
CA ASP A 37 -12.80 -12.22 -6.70
C ASP A 37 -11.41 -11.93 -7.30
N GLU A 38 -11.05 -12.63 -8.38
CA GLU A 38 -9.80 -12.42 -9.12
C GLU A 38 -9.78 -11.04 -9.77
N GLU A 39 -10.85 -10.69 -10.49
CA GLU A 39 -10.98 -9.38 -11.14
C GLU A 39 -11.02 -8.23 -10.12
N TRP A 40 -11.71 -8.41 -8.99
CA TRP A 40 -11.71 -7.40 -7.94
C TRP A 40 -10.32 -7.22 -7.32
N SER A 41 -9.59 -8.32 -7.12
CA SER A 41 -8.21 -8.27 -6.67
C SER A 41 -7.33 -7.51 -7.67
N ASP A 42 -7.44 -7.82 -8.97
CA ASP A 42 -6.68 -7.13 -10.01
C ASP A 42 -6.97 -5.63 -10.04
N GLU A 43 -8.23 -5.22 -9.91
CA GLU A 43 -8.62 -3.81 -9.83
C GLU A 43 -7.96 -3.10 -8.64
N VAL A 44 -8.08 -3.66 -7.43
CA VAL A 44 -7.48 -3.08 -6.22
C VAL A 44 -5.95 -2.98 -6.31
N TYR A 45 -5.28 -3.95 -6.96
CA TYR A 45 -3.83 -3.88 -7.19
C TYR A 45 -3.44 -2.96 -8.36
N ASN A 46 -4.32 -2.72 -9.33
CA ASN A 46 -4.13 -1.69 -10.34
C ASN A 46 -4.10 -0.29 -9.69
N GLU A 47 -4.96 -0.04 -8.71
CA GLU A 47 -4.91 1.21 -7.92
C GLU A 47 -3.56 1.41 -7.21
N LEU A 48 -2.97 0.33 -6.67
CA LEU A 48 -1.60 0.39 -6.13
C LEU A 48 -0.57 0.74 -7.22
N GLY A 49 -0.77 0.23 -8.43
CA GLY A 49 0.01 0.58 -9.62
C GLY A 49 -0.09 2.06 -9.95
N ASP A 50 -1.29 2.64 -9.89
CA ASP A 50 -1.52 4.06 -10.12
C ASP A 50 -0.86 4.93 -9.04
N GLU A 51 -0.95 4.54 -7.77
CA GLU A 51 -0.24 5.23 -6.69
C GLU A 51 1.27 5.22 -6.87
N ARG A 52 1.85 4.11 -7.34
CA ARG A 52 3.28 4.05 -7.71
C ARG A 52 3.62 5.00 -8.85
N GLN A 53 2.77 5.14 -9.85
CA GLN A 53 2.99 6.10 -10.94
C GLN A 53 2.89 7.55 -10.44
N ASN A 54 1.87 7.86 -9.64
CA ASN A 54 1.65 9.19 -9.06
C ASN A 54 2.79 9.63 -8.13
N LEU A 55 3.38 8.67 -7.41
CA LEU A 55 4.46 8.86 -6.46
C LEU A 55 5.83 8.52 -7.03
N ASN A 56 5.97 8.33 -8.35
CA ASN A 56 7.26 8.19 -9.00
C ASN A 56 8.01 9.53 -9.03
N LYS A 57 8.52 9.92 -7.86
CA LYS A 57 9.19 11.19 -7.60
C LYS A 57 10.39 10.92 -6.70
N ASP A 58 11.50 11.56 -7.03
CA ASP A 58 12.72 11.46 -6.23
C ASP A 58 12.71 12.48 -5.09
N VAL A 59 13.30 12.09 -3.96
CA VAL A 59 13.55 12.98 -2.82
C VAL A 59 14.97 13.54 -2.88
N ASN A 60 15.21 14.68 -2.24
CA ASN A 60 16.55 15.22 -2.09
C ASN A 60 17.30 14.54 -0.93
N GLY A 61 17.70 13.29 -1.12
CA GLY A 61 18.36 12.49 -0.10
C GLY A 61 18.10 11.00 -0.30
N VAL A 62 18.14 10.24 0.78
CA VAL A 62 17.86 8.81 0.76
C VAL A 62 16.71 8.46 1.71
N ILE A 63 15.82 7.59 1.24
CA ILE A 63 14.72 7.05 2.01
C ILE A 63 15.23 5.92 2.89
N ILE A 64 14.97 6.03 4.18
CA ILE A 64 15.25 5.03 5.20
C ILE A 64 13.91 4.53 5.75
N ALA A 65 13.70 3.21 5.69
CA ALA A 65 12.59 2.53 6.32
C ALA A 65 13.01 1.99 7.68
N PHE A 66 12.40 2.46 8.76
CA PHE A 66 12.58 1.93 10.11
C PHE A 66 11.48 0.92 10.41
N GLY A 67 11.85 -0.34 10.54
CA GLY A 67 10.93 -1.45 10.76
C GLY A 67 10.84 -1.83 12.24
N ASP A 68 9.61 -1.91 12.73
CA ASP A 68 9.23 -2.65 13.94
C ASP A 68 8.52 -3.94 13.49
N LEU A 69 9.26 -5.04 13.52
CA LEU A 69 8.91 -6.31 12.90
C LEU A 69 8.26 -7.27 13.90
N GLY A 70 7.04 -7.71 13.57
CA GLY A 70 6.34 -8.76 14.30
C GLY A 70 6.73 -10.13 13.76
N LEU A 71 7.57 -10.86 14.48
CA LEU A 71 8.01 -12.20 14.10
C LEU A 71 7.49 -13.24 15.11
N TRP A 72 7.47 -14.51 14.71
CA TRP A 72 7.00 -15.62 15.54
C TRP A 72 7.79 -15.78 16.85
N ASN A 73 9.05 -15.32 16.88
CA ASN A 73 9.93 -15.34 18.05
C ASN A 73 10.05 -13.98 18.74
N GLY A 74 9.05 -13.12 18.57
CA GLY A 74 8.97 -11.82 19.22
C GLY A 74 9.34 -10.66 18.30
N ARG A 75 9.23 -9.46 18.87
CA ARG A 75 9.36 -8.19 18.17
C ARG A 75 10.83 -7.82 17.96
N LYS A 76 11.19 -7.40 16.75
CA LYS A 76 12.55 -6.95 16.42
C LYS A 76 12.52 -5.60 15.72
N GLN A 77 13.55 -4.79 15.95
CA GLN A 77 13.70 -3.50 15.27
C GLN A 77 14.85 -3.57 14.26
N GLY A 78 14.71 -2.86 13.16
CA GLY A 78 15.72 -2.78 12.11
C GLY A 78 15.48 -1.59 11.19
N TYR A 79 16.36 -1.42 10.20
CA TYR A 79 16.17 -0.43 9.15
C TYR A 79 16.69 -0.93 7.80
N GLN A 80 16.18 -0.34 6.73
CA GLN A 80 16.65 -0.56 5.37
C GLN A 80 16.75 0.78 4.63
N ILE A 81 17.79 0.91 3.82
CA ILE A 81 17.97 2.03 2.89
C ILE A 81 17.34 1.62 1.55
N LEU A 82 16.38 2.39 1.06
CA LEU A 82 15.53 2.02 -0.10
C LEU A 82 15.91 2.72 -1.41
N GLY A 83 16.72 3.77 -1.35
CA GLY A 83 17.01 4.65 -2.50
C GLY A 83 16.36 6.02 -2.32
N ASP A 84 16.13 6.74 -3.41
CA ASP A 84 15.64 8.12 -3.44
C ASP A 84 14.23 8.27 -4.00
N ASN A 85 13.64 7.22 -4.60
CA ASN A 85 12.32 7.30 -5.22
C ASN A 85 11.19 6.90 -4.26
N ILE A 86 10.17 7.76 -4.11
CA ILE A 86 9.04 7.53 -3.18
C ILE A 86 8.24 6.29 -3.56
N ALA A 87 8.03 5.99 -4.86
CA ALA A 87 7.29 4.79 -5.28
C ALA A 87 7.95 3.49 -4.80
N GLY A 88 9.25 3.52 -4.50
CA GLY A 88 9.99 2.40 -3.92
C GLY A 88 9.51 1.97 -2.53
N ILE A 89 8.76 2.82 -1.80
CA ILE A 89 8.23 2.46 -0.47
C ILE A 89 6.97 1.58 -0.56
N LEU A 90 6.22 1.67 -1.67
CA LEU A 90 4.96 0.97 -1.92
C LEU A 90 5.22 -0.47 -2.42
N GLN A 91 6.07 -1.19 -1.72
CA GLN A 91 6.49 -2.55 -2.07
C GLN A 91 6.29 -3.46 -0.86
N SER A 92 5.60 -4.57 -1.07
CA SER A 92 5.39 -5.59 -0.05
C SER A 92 5.38 -6.96 -0.72
N THR A 93 5.95 -7.94 -0.04
CA THR A 93 5.81 -9.36 -0.41
C THR A 93 4.63 -10.01 0.32
N GLN A 94 3.88 -9.23 1.09
CA GLN A 94 2.75 -9.64 1.91
C GLN A 94 1.44 -9.19 1.25
N TYR A 95 0.37 -9.96 1.46
CA TYR A 95 -0.96 -9.67 0.91
C TYR A 95 -1.73 -8.63 1.74
N ASP A 96 -1.51 -8.56 3.06
CA ASP A 96 -2.08 -7.52 3.93
C ASP A 96 -1.05 -6.40 4.08
N ALA A 97 -1.24 -5.31 3.35
CA ALA A 97 -0.37 -4.15 3.35
C ALA A 97 -1.16 -2.84 3.24
N GLU A 98 -0.69 -1.83 3.95
CA GLU A 98 -1.26 -0.49 3.94
C GLU A 98 -0.15 0.55 4.08
N TRP A 99 -0.28 1.64 3.31
CA TRP A 99 0.53 2.85 3.45
C TRP A 99 -0.36 4.06 3.70
N TYR A 100 0.07 4.93 4.60
CA TYR A 100 -0.71 6.10 4.97
C TYR A 100 0.17 7.22 5.53
N GLY A 101 -0.31 8.46 5.39
CA GLY A 101 0.19 9.60 6.15
C GLY A 101 -0.52 9.68 7.51
N ASP A 102 0.21 9.86 8.61
CA ASP A 102 -0.40 10.07 9.95
C ASP A 102 -0.67 11.56 10.28
N GLY A 103 -0.24 12.46 9.37
CA GLY A 103 -0.26 13.92 9.53
C GLY A 103 1.13 14.52 9.71
N TYR A 104 2.15 13.69 9.94
CA TYR A 104 3.55 14.11 10.02
C TYR A 104 4.44 13.20 9.17
N ASP A 105 4.21 11.88 9.23
CA ASP A 105 5.07 10.86 8.67
C ASP A 105 4.31 9.97 7.69
N ILE A 106 5.05 9.34 6.77
CA ILE A 106 4.54 8.21 6.00
C ILE A 106 4.82 6.93 6.79
N ARG A 107 3.79 6.10 6.91
CA ARG A 107 3.78 4.84 7.63
C ARG A 107 3.44 3.68 6.71
N GLY A 108 3.94 2.51 7.05
CA GLY A 108 3.54 1.23 6.49
C GLY A 108 3.03 0.29 7.58
N ARG A 109 2.04 -0.53 7.27
CA ARG A 109 1.60 -1.67 8.06
C ARG A 109 1.55 -2.88 7.13
N MET A 110 2.21 -3.98 7.50
CA MET A 110 2.15 -5.22 6.73
C MET A 110 1.96 -6.40 7.65
N SER A 111 0.87 -7.16 7.49
CA SER A 111 0.63 -8.35 8.30
C SER A 111 0.94 -9.63 7.56
N HIS A 112 1.43 -10.60 8.30
CA HIS A 112 1.63 -11.97 7.87
C HIS A 112 1.26 -12.91 9.03
N HIS A 113 1.30 -14.21 8.76
CA HIS A 113 0.91 -15.25 9.72
C HIS A 113 1.66 -15.21 11.07
N ASP A 114 2.86 -14.63 11.10
CA ASP A 114 3.70 -14.53 12.31
C ASP A 114 3.52 -13.22 13.09
N GLY A 115 2.89 -12.20 12.50
CA GLY A 115 2.74 -10.89 13.13
C GLY A 115 2.51 -9.75 12.15
N THR A 116 2.48 -8.53 12.70
CA THR A 116 2.33 -7.29 11.94
C THR A 116 3.61 -6.45 12.07
N ASN A 117 4.15 -6.09 10.91
CA ASN A 117 5.26 -5.16 10.75
C ASN A 117 4.71 -3.73 10.66
N TYR A 118 5.38 -2.81 11.34
CA TYR A 118 5.13 -1.37 11.22
C TYR A 118 6.38 -0.71 10.69
N VAL A 119 6.21 0.19 9.73
CA VAL A 119 7.33 0.90 9.10
C VAL A 119 7.13 2.40 9.22
N LEU A 120 8.19 3.10 9.61
CA LEU A 120 8.30 4.54 9.51
C LEU A 120 9.27 4.88 8.37
N TYR A 121 8.83 5.64 7.39
CA TYR A 121 9.68 6.11 6.31
C TYR A 121 10.18 7.53 6.58
N ARG A 122 11.48 7.77 6.39
CA ARG A 122 12.13 9.07 6.56
C ARG A 122 13.07 9.36 5.40
N VAL A 123 13.23 10.63 5.07
CA VAL A 123 14.29 11.09 4.19
C VAL A 123 15.46 11.56 5.04
N ALA A 124 16.64 11.00 4.79
CA ALA A 124 17.89 11.56 5.26
C ALA A 124 18.45 12.41 4.12
N GLU A 125 18.40 13.73 4.30
CA GLU A 125 18.95 14.69 3.35
C GLU A 125 20.47 14.58 3.29
N ASN A 126 21.04 14.79 2.10
CA ASN A 126 22.48 14.95 1.99
C ASN A 126 22.88 16.22 2.76
N ARG A 127 23.76 16.07 3.76
CA ARG A 127 24.50 17.20 4.30
C ARG A 127 25.65 17.48 3.35
N ASP A 128 25.51 18.55 2.57
CA ASP A 128 26.67 19.25 2.00
C ASP A 128 27.65 19.65 3.13
#